data_AF-A0A9Q9C8B3-F1
#
_entry.id   AF-A0A9Q9C8B3-F1
#
_cell.length_a   1.000
_cell.length_b   1.000
_cell.length_c   1.000
_cell.angle_alpha   90.00
_cell.angle_beta   90.00
_cell.angle_gamma   90.00
#
_symmetry.space_group_name_H-M   'P 1'
#
loop_
_entity.id
_entity.type
_entity.pdbx_description
1 polymer ?
#
loop_
_entity_poly.entity_id
_entity_poly.type
_entity_poly.pdbx_seq_one_letter_code
_entity_poly.pdbx_strand_id
1 'polypeptide(L)'
;MHHKSTVKKTFKVVFFFIQALVFISGVGGSIVGTTIYLTAQELLQIPAKILMLSYTIGVLEVLSAILGYTALSSRRKLRMLVYISITLVLMNIQAIIAVKSWDVYERSREWGDWRWSSLTENQRNFVQAKFRCCGFYNAADRSGSSCGGENGCVGAVYKLSKSVSKLIQKILMFLFFFESVGVGILSMLRLRK
;
A
#
# COMPACT_ATOMS: atom_id res chain seq x y z
N MET A 1 -20.35 29.15 -27.38
CA MET A 1 -20.95 28.03 -26.59
C MET A 1 -20.22 26.68 -26.74
N HIS A 2 -19.62 26.36 -27.90
CA HIS A 2 -18.93 25.07 -28.13
C HIS A 2 -17.80 24.74 -27.14
N HIS A 3 -16.98 25.73 -26.76
CA HIS A 3 -15.82 25.52 -25.87
C HIS A 3 -16.20 25.07 -24.45
N LYS A 4 -17.31 25.58 -23.88
CA LYS A 4 -17.81 25.17 -22.54
C LYS A 4 -18.25 23.70 -22.50
N SER A 5 -18.78 23.18 -23.62
CA SER A 5 -19.20 21.78 -23.74
C SER A 5 -17.99 20.83 -23.77
N THR A 6 -16.95 21.19 -24.52
CA THR A 6 -15.72 20.41 -24.64
C THR A 6 -14.99 20.28 -23.31
N VAL A 7 -14.78 21.39 -22.58
CA VAL A 7 -14.10 21.38 -21.28
C VAL A 7 -14.80 20.46 -20.26
N LYS A 8 -16.14 20.49 -20.21
CA LYS A 8 -16.91 19.63 -19.32
C LYS A 8 -16.76 18.15 -19.66
N LYS A 9 -16.72 17.80 -20.96
CA LYS A 9 -16.48 16.43 -21.42
C LYS A 9 -15.09 15.96 -21.01
N THR A 10 -14.06 16.77 -21.21
CA THR A 10 -12.68 16.46 -20.81
C THR A 10 -12.58 16.14 -19.32
N PHE A 11 -13.13 17.00 -18.45
CA PHE A 11 -13.11 16.75 -17.01
C PHE A 11 -13.81 15.45 -16.59
N LYS A 12 -14.90 15.07 -17.26
CA LYS A 12 -15.57 13.79 -17.00
C LYS A 12 -14.70 12.60 -17.39
N VAL A 13 -14.05 12.66 -18.55
CA VAL A 13 -13.15 11.59 -19.03
C VAL A 13 -11.98 11.43 -18.04
N VAL A 14 -11.35 12.53 -17.64
CA VAL A 14 -10.26 12.50 -16.65
C VAL A 14 -10.75 11.93 -15.32
N PHE A 15 -11.93 12.34 -14.84
CA PHE A 15 -12.50 11.80 -13.62
C PHE A 15 -12.73 10.28 -13.70
N PHE A 16 -13.31 9.78 -14.79
CA PHE A 16 -13.50 8.33 -14.97
C PHE A 16 -12.17 7.57 -15.06
N PHE A 17 -11.14 8.16 -15.67
CA PHE A 17 -9.81 7.57 -15.68
C PHE A 17 -9.23 7.46 -14.26
N ILE A 18 -9.37 8.51 -13.44
CA ILE A 18 -8.97 8.50 -12.02
C ILE A 18 -9.70 7.39 -11.25
N GLN A 19 -11.03 7.28 -11.39
CA GLN A 19 -11.78 6.23 -10.70
C GLN A 19 -11.38 4.83 -11.13
N ALA A 20 -11.04 4.62 -12.42
CA ALA A 20 -10.53 3.35 -12.90
C ALA A 20 -9.17 3.01 -12.26
N LEU A 21 -8.27 3.98 -12.13
CA LEU A 21 -6.97 3.77 -11.47
C LEU A 21 -7.13 3.40 -9.99
N VAL A 22 -7.99 4.10 -9.25
CA VAL A 22 -8.29 3.81 -7.83
C VAL A 22 -8.95 2.43 -7.67
N PHE A 23 -9.82 2.04 -8.60
CA PHE A 23 -10.41 0.70 -8.59
C PHE A 23 -9.35 -0.39 -8.81
N ILE A 24 -8.48 -0.20 -9.80
CA ILE A 24 -7.40 -1.14 -10.13
C ILE A 24 -6.40 -1.22 -8.97
N SER A 25 -6.07 -0.10 -8.30
CA SER A 25 -5.18 -0.12 -7.14
C SER A 25 -5.79 -0.91 -5.98
N GLY A 26 -7.09 -0.74 -5.72
CA GLY A 26 -7.75 -1.44 -4.61
C GLY A 26 -7.79 -2.95 -4.81
N VAL A 27 -8.16 -3.39 -6.02
CA VAL A 27 -8.15 -4.83 -6.38
C VAL A 27 -6.73 -5.37 -6.45
N GLY A 28 -5.82 -4.69 -7.15
CA GLY A 28 -4.44 -5.11 -7.34
C GLY A 28 -3.68 -5.17 -6.02
N GLY A 29 -3.84 -4.17 -5.16
CA GLY A 29 -3.25 -4.12 -3.82
C GLY A 29 -3.76 -5.26 -2.93
N SER A 30 -5.05 -5.59 -3.01
CA SER A 30 -5.62 -6.73 -2.28
C SER A 30 -5.02 -8.06 -2.76
N ILE A 31 -4.92 -8.27 -4.08
CA ILE A 31 -4.31 -9.48 -4.65
C ILE A 31 -2.85 -9.61 -4.20
N VAL A 32 -2.06 -8.54 -4.37
CA VAL A 32 -0.65 -8.53 -3.96
C VAL A 32 -0.49 -8.79 -2.47
N GLY A 33 -1.31 -8.15 -1.63
CA GLY A 33 -1.32 -8.36 -0.18
C GLY A 33 -1.58 -9.83 0.19
N THR A 34 -2.56 -10.45 -0.46
CA THR A 34 -2.90 -11.87 -0.24
C THR A 34 -1.81 -12.80 -0.76
N THR A 35 -1.25 -12.55 -1.93
CA THR A 35 -0.15 -13.34 -2.47
C THR A 35 1.07 -13.29 -1.54
N ILE A 36 1.42 -12.11 -1.03
CA ILE A 36 2.52 -11.95 -0.07
C ILE A 36 2.21 -12.72 1.22
N TYR A 37 0.99 -12.62 1.73
CA TYR A 37 0.59 -13.33 2.93
C TYR A 37 0.66 -14.84 2.74
N LEU A 38 0.02 -15.40 1.71
CA LEU A 38 0.04 -16.84 1.46
C LEU A 38 1.45 -17.39 1.21
N THR A 39 2.27 -16.66 0.45
CA THR A 39 3.64 -17.10 0.12
C THR A 39 4.60 -16.98 1.32
N ALA A 40 4.40 -15.99 2.18
CA ALA A 40 5.38 -15.64 3.20
C ALA A 40 4.91 -15.87 4.64
N GLN A 41 3.63 -16.21 4.88
CA GLN A 41 3.10 -16.47 6.22
C GLN A 41 3.79 -17.68 6.87
N GLU A 42 4.00 -18.78 6.13
CA GLU A 42 4.67 -19.97 6.67
C GLU A 42 6.14 -19.71 7.06
N LEU A 43 6.80 -18.79 6.35
CA LEU A 43 8.22 -18.48 6.54
C LEU A 43 8.45 -17.36 7.56
N LEU A 44 7.62 -16.32 7.54
CA LEU A 44 7.83 -15.09 8.30
C LEU A 44 6.82 -14.90 9.44
N GLN A 45 5.80 -15.75 9.56
CA GLN A 45 4.67 -15.60 10.50
C GLN A 45 4.12 -14.17 10.51
N ILE A 46 3.84 -13.64 9.31
CA ILE A 46 3.30 -12.29 9.17
C ILE A 46 1.98 -12.21 9.96
N PRO A 47 1.83 -11.25 10.88
CA PRO A 47 0.60 -11.14 11.65
C PRO A 47 -0.58 -10.81 10.74
N ALA A 48 -1.68 -11.56 10.88
CA ALA A 48 -2.90 -11.39 10.09
C ALA A 48 -3.46 -9.95 10.14
N LYS A 49 -3.13 -9.18 11.19
CA LYS A 49 -3.48 -7.75 11.32
C LYS A 49 -2.98 -6.91 10.13
N ILE A 50 -1.79 -7.21 9.60
CA ILE A 50 -1.22 -6.47 8.45
C ILE A 50 -2.04 -6.76 7.18
N LEU A 51 -2.43 -8.02 6.97
CA LEU A 51 -3.28 -8.41 5.86
C LEU A 51 -4.67 -7.74 5.95
N MET A 52 -5.27 -7.73 7.15
CA MET A 52 -6.56 -7.08 7.39
C MET A 52 -6.52 -5.58 7.10
N LEU A 53 -5.41 -4.90 7.44
CA LEU A 53 -5.22 -3.50 7.10
C LEU A 53 -5.17 -3.30 5.58
N SER A 54 -4.41 -4.12 4.86
CA SER A 54 -4.32 -4.07 3.39
C SER A 54 -5.69 -4.27 2.74
N TYR A 55 -6.48 -5.24 3.20
CA TYR A 55 -7.83 -5.47 2.70
C TYR A 55 -8.78 -4.30 3.00
N THR A 56 -8.68 -3.71 4.19
CA THR A 56 -9.52 -2.57 4.57
C THR A 56 -9.32 -1.40 3.61
N ILE A 57 -8.06 -1.10 3.27
CA ILE A 57 -7.72 -0.05 2.30
C ILE A 57 -8.24 -0.42 0.91
N GLY A 58 -7.99 -1.65 0.46
CA GLY A 58 -8.45 -2.10 -0.86
C GLY A 58 -9.97 -2.04 -1.03
N VAL A 59 -10.73 -2.42 -0.01
CA VAL A 59 -12.20 -2.32 -0.01
C VAL A 59 -12.63 -0.85 -0.05
N LEU A 60 -12.01 0.02 0.75
CA LEU A 60 -12.32 1.45 0.74
C LEU A 60 -12.01 2.10 -0.62
N GLU A 61 -10.90 1.73 -1.27
CA GLU A 61 -10.55 2.18 -2.63
C GLU A 61 -11.61 1.75 -3.65
N VAL A 62 -12.00 0.47 -3.64
CA VAL A 62 -13.03 -0.05 -4.55
C VAL A 62 -14.38 0.63 -4.31
N LEU A 63 -14.79 0.80 -3.04
CA LEU A 63 -16.02 1.51 -2.69
C LEU A 63 -15.97 2.97 -3.13
N SER A 64 -14.86 3.67 -2.88
CA SER A 64 -14.64 5.05 -3.31
C SER A 64 -14.77 5.17 -4.83
N ALA A 65 -14.17 4.26 -5.59
CA ALA A 65 -14.26 4.24 -7.05
C ALA A 65 -15.69 4.06 -7.56
N ILE A 66 -16.41 3.04 -7.07
CA ILE A 66 -17.81 2.76 -7.44
C ILE A 66 -18.72 3.96 -7.08
N LEU A 67 -18.53 4.52 -5.89
CA LEU A 67 -19.27 5.70 -5.45
C LEU A 67 -18.93 6.92 -6.31
N GLY A 68 -17.69 7.09 -6.75
CA GLY A 68 -17.28 8.14 -7.67
C GLY A 68 -18.04 8.07 -9.00
N TYR A 69 -18.08 6.88 -9.62
CA TYR A 69 -18.85 6.65 -10.86
C TYR A 69 -20.35 6.98 -10.67
N THR A 70 -20.95 6.51 -9.59
CA THR A 70 -22.38 6.72 -9.34
C THR A 70 -22.71 8.16 -8.93
N ALA A 71 -21.79 8.84 -8.23
CA ALA A 71 -21.93 10.23 -7.80
C ALA A 71 -21.89 11.19 -9.00
N LEU A 72 -21.10 10.92 -10.04
CA LEU A 72 -21.08 11.74 -11.24
C LEU A 72 -22.38 11.64 -12.04
N SER A 73 -22.96 10.45 -12.13
CA SER A 73 -24.19 10.19 -12.89
C SER A 73 -25.47 10.59 -12.13
N SER A 74 -25.44 10.61 -10.80
CA SER A 74 -26.64 10.92 -9.99
C SER A 74 -26.92 12.41 -9.86
N ARG A 75 -28.20 12.81 -9.76
CA ARG A 75 -28.57 14.19 -9.38
C ARG A 75 -28.62 14.39 -7.85
N ARG A 76 -28.57 13.32 -7.05
CA ARG A 76 -28.77 13.36 -5.60
C ARG A 76 -27.53 13.91 -4.89
N LYS A 77 -27.68 14.99 -4.11
CA LYS A 77 -26.61 15.60 -3.30
C LYS A 77 -26.02 14.61 -2.29
N LEU A 78 -26.85 13.76 -1.70
CA LEU A 78 -26.42 12.76 -0.72
C LEU A 78 -25.34 11.80 -1.27
N ARG A 79 -25.46 11.31 -2.51
CA ARG A 79 -24.46 10.39 -3.09
C ARG A 79 -23.10 11.05 -3.25
N MET A 80 -23.08 12.34 -3.58
CA MET A 80 -21.83 13.11 -3.67
C MET A 80 -21.20 13.32 -2.30
N LEU A 81 -22.01 13.66 -1.29
CA LEU A 81 -21.54 13.83 0.07
C LEU A 81 -20.95 12.53 0.62
N VAL A 82 -21.60 11.39 0.38
CA VAL A 82 -21.10 10.07 0.76
C VAL A 82 -19.78 9.74 0.07
N TYR A 83 -19.69 9.97 -1.25
CA TYR A 83 -18.42 9.80 -2.00
C TYR A 83 -17.30 10.65 -1.40
N ILE A 84 -17.51 11.97 -1.27
CA ILE A 84 -16.49 12.89 -0.76
C ILE A 84 -16.05 12.50 0.66
N SER A 85 -17.00 12.11 1.52
CA SER A 85 -16.69 11.72 2.90
C SER A 85 -15.83 10.46 2.95
N ILE A 86 -16.18 9.43 2.16
CA ILE A 86 -15.41 8.18 2.10
C ILE A 86 -14.03 8.42 1.51
N THR A 87 -13.92 9.18 0.41
CA THR A 87 -12.62 9.50 -0.19
C THR A 87 -11.74 10.30 0.78
N LEU A 88 -12.30 11.26 1.54
CA LEU A 88 -11.53 11.98 2.56
C LEU A 88 -11.03 11.07 3.68
N VAL A 89 -11.85 10.13 4.16
CA VAL A 89 -11.42 9.14 5.17
C VAL A 89 -10.27 8.28 4.62
N LEU A 90 -10.41 7.80 3.39
CA LEU A 90 -9.39 7.01 2.70
C LEU A 90 -8.07 7.78 2.56
N MET A 91 -8.12 9.02 2.08
CA MET A 91 -6.96 9.91 1.97
C MET A 91 -6.25 10.11 3.31
N ASN A 92 -7.00 10.29 4.41
CA ASN A 92 -6.42 10.42 5.75
C ASN A 92 -5.73 9.14 6.21
N ILE A 93 -6.33 7.97 5.96
CA ILE A 93 -5.71 6.67 6.26
C ILE A 93 -4.40 6.51 5.48
N GLN A 94 -4.41 6.80 4.17
CA GLN A 94 -3.21 6.74 3.32
C GLN A 94 -2.10 7.67 3.84
N ALA A 95 -2.44 8.90 4.24
CA ALA A 95 -1.49 9.86 4.80
C ALA A 95 -0.87 9.35 6.11
N ILE A 96 -1.69 8.80 7.03
CA ILE A 96 -1.21 8.24 8.30
C ILE A 96 -0.24 7.08 8.05
N ILE A 97 -0.56 6.18 7.11
CA ILE A 97 0.30 5.03 6.78
C ILE A 97 1.59 5.50 6.11
N ALA A 98 1.50 6.47 5.20
CA ALA A 98 2.68 7.04 4.53
C ALA A 98 3.64 7.66 5.56
N VAL A 99 3.11 8.40 6.54
CA VAL A 99 3.91 8.93 7.65
C VAL A 99 4.46 7.78 8.50
N LYS A 100 3.65 6.85 8.99
CA LYS A 100 4.14 5.76 9.86
C LYS A 100 5.06 4.74 9.16
N SER A 101 5.22 4.81 7.84
CA SER A 101 6.08 3.89 7.10
C SER A 101 7.57 4.01 7.45
N TRP A 102 8.02 5.12 8.05
CA TRP A 102 9.41 5.28 8.48
C TRP A 102 9.74 4.42 9.71
N ASP A 103 8.81 4.29 10.66
CA ASP A 103 8.96 3.45 11.87
C ASP A 103 9.31 2.01 11.50
N VAL A 104 8.79 1.53 10.37
CA VAL A 104 9.00 0.15 9.89
C VAL A 104 10.47 -0.16 9.65
N TYR A 105 11.22 0.74 9.02
CA TYR A 105 12.64 0.47 8.73
C TYR A 105 13.56 0.84 9.90
N GLU A 106 13.19 1.81 10.75
CA GLU A 106 13.96 2.11 11.96
C GLU A 106 13.91 0.96 12.95
N ARG A 107 12.72 0.41 13.20
CA ARG A 107 12.53 -0.74 14.10
C ARG A 107 12.82 -2.09 13.45
N SER A 108 13.14 -2.11 12.14
CA SER A 108 13.38 -3.35 11.40
C SER A 108 14.54 -4.18 11.96
N ARG A 109 15.53 -3.54 12.60
CA ARG A 109 16.68 -4.22 13.19
C ARG A 109 16.28 -4.96 14.47
N GLU A 110 15.65 -4.26 15.41
CA GLU A 110 15.16 -4.84 16.67
C GLU A 110 14.10 -5.91 16.41
N TRP A 111 13.12 -5.60 15.54
CA TRP A 111 12.11 -6.57 15.14
C TRP A 111 12.72 -7.77 14.43
N GLY A 112 13.69 -7.53 13.53
CA GLY A 112 14.39 -8.57 12.80
C GLY A 112 15.17 -9.49 13.72
N ASP A 113 15.82 -8.95 14.75
CA ASP A 113 16.58 -9.71 15.74
C ASP A 113 15.68 -10.63 16.58
N TRP A 114 14.61 -10.05 17.13
CA TRP A 114 13.60 -10.79 17.87
C TRP A 114 12.92 -11.85 17.00
N ARG A 115 12.66 -11.53 15.74
CA ARG A 115 12.07 -12.48 14.81
C ARG A 115 13.06 -13.58 14.46
N TRP A 116 14.35 -13.26 14.28
CA TRP A 116 15.41 -14.22 13.96
C TRP A 116 15.53 -15.32 15.00
N SER A 117 15.43 -14.99 16.30
CA SER A 117 15.43 -16.00 17.36
C SER A 117 14.24 -16.95 17.29
N SER A 118 13.12 -16.51 16.70
CA SER A 118 11.90 -17.30 16.56
C SER A 118 11.87 -18.14 15.28
N LEU A 119 12.85 -17.96 14.38
CA LEU A 119 12.93 -18.73 13.14
C LEU A 119 13.51 -20.11 13.39
N THR A 120 12.95 -21.12 12.72
CA THR A 120 13.52 -22.47 12.65
C THR A 120 14.80 -22.47 11.81
N GLU A 121 15.62 -23.51 11.95
CA GLU A 121 16.85 -23.64 11.18
C GLU A 121 16.61 -23.60 9.66
N ASN A 122 15.56 -24.29 9.18
CA ASN A 122 15.17 -24.28 7.76
C ASN A 122 14.79 -22.88 7.28
N GLN A 123 14.08 -22.10 8.11
CA GLN A 123 13.72 -20.72 7.79
C GLN A 123 14.96 -19.82 7.74
N ARG A 124 15.90 -19.97 8.67
CA ARG A 124 17.17 -19.23 8.65
C ARG A 124 18.00 -19.59 7.42
N ASN A 125 18.12 -20.88 7.11
CA ASN A 125 18.82 -21.36 5.90
C ASN A 125 18.20 -20.77 4.62
N PHE A 126 16.87 -20.71 4.52
CA PHE A 126 16.18 -20.09 3.40
C PHE A 126 16.54 -18.60 3.26
N VAL A 127 16.47 -17.83 4.36
CA VAL A 127 16.78 -16.39 4.34
C VAL A 127 18.25 -16.15 4.03
N GLN A 128 19.16 -16.91 4.65
CA GLN A 128 20.60 -16.87 4.40
C GLN A 128 20.95 -17.14 2.94
N ALA A 129 20.37 -18.19 2.34
CA ALA A 129 20.55 -18.50 0.93
C ALA A 129 19.99 -17.42 0.01
N LYS A 130 18.80 -16.89 0.32
CA LYS A 130 18.13 -15.88 -0.51
C LYS A 130 18.84 -14.54 -0.52
N PHE A 131 19.35 -14.10 0.63
CA PHE A 131 20.03 -12.81 0.79
C PHE A 131 21.56 -12.90 0.77
N ARG A 132 22.12 -14.12 0.59
CA ARG A 132 23.57 -14.38 0.61
C ARG A 132 24.26 -13.79 1.84
N CYS A 133 23.68 -14.07 3.01
CA CYS A 133 24.15 -13.62 4.32
C CYS A 133 24.21 -14.79 5.30
N CYS A 134 24.80 -14.58 6.47
CA CYS A 134 24.96 -15.61 7.47
C CYS A 134 24.81 -15.05 8.88
N GLY A 135 23.98 -15.70 9.70
CA GLY A 135 23.57 -15.18 11.00
C GLY A 135 22.88 -13.82 10.91
N PHE A 136 22.42 -13.28 12.04
CA PHE A 136 21.70 -12.00 12.03
C PHE A 136 22.64 -10.79 12.05
N TYR A 137 23.41 -10.60 13.12
CA TYR A 137 24.38 -9.51 13.19
C TYR A 137 25.70 -9.82 12.50
N ASN A 138 26.17 -11.07 12.60
CA ASN A 138 27.41 -11.55 12.00
C ASN A 138 27.30 -13.05 11.67
N ALA A 139 28.28 -13.59 10.93
CA ALA A 139 28.27 -14.98 10.45
C ALA A 139 28.16 -16.05 11.58
N ALA A 140 28.59 -15.73 12.81
CA ALA A 140 28.52 -16.65 13.94
C ALA A 140 27.23 -16.50 14.77
N ASP A 141 26.43 -15.44 14.56
CA ASP A 141 25.25 -15.15 15.37
C ASP A 141 24.04 -15.97 14.90
N ARG A 142 23.77 -17.08 15.61
CA ARG A 142 22.57 -17.91 15.44
C ARG A 142 22.37 -18.32 13.97
N SER A 143 23.47 -18.61 13.28
CA SER A 143 23.49 -19.02 11.88
C SER A 143 22.80 -20.37 11.69
N GLY A 144 22.15 -20.54 10.54
CA GLY A 144 21.75 -21.86 10.07
C GLY A 144 22.94 -22.66 9.54
N SER A 145 22.78 -23.98 9.42
CA SER A 145 23.77 -24.92 8.91
C SER A 145 24.26 -24.64 7.48
N SER A 146 23.42 -24.00 6.66
CA SER A 146 23.77 -23.60 5.30
C SER A 146 24.07 -22.10 5.26
N CYS A 147 25.34 -21.77 5.43
CA CYS A 147 25.88 -20.41 5.46
C CYS A 147 26.71 -20.18 4.19
N GLY A 148 26.33 -19.19 3.37
CA GLY A 148 26.97 -18.89 2.08
C GLY A 148 27.66 -17.51 2.02
N GLY A 149 27.86 -16.83 3.15
CA GLY A 149 28.43 -15.48 3.17
C GLY A 149 29.04 -15.10 4.51
N GLU A 150 29.89 -14.07 4.51
CA GLU A 150 30.66 -13.62 5.68
C GLU A 150 29.93 -12.54 6.51
N ASN A 151 28.89 -11.92 5.93
CA ASN A 151 28.17 -10.79 6.52
C ASN A 151 26.83 -11.20 7.14
N GLY A 152 26.46 -10.52 8.24
CA GLY A 152 25.15 -10.66 8.90
C GLY A 152 23.97 -10.22 8.04
N CYS A 153 22.83 -10.88 8.19
CA CYS A 153 21.59 -10.58 7.47
C CYS A 153 20.92 -9.25 7.87
N VAL A 154 21.30 -8.63 9.00
CA VAL A 154 20.71 -7.37 9.49
C VAL A 154 20.78 -6.23 8.45
N GLY A 155 21.88 -6.16 7.70
CA GLY A 155 22.06 -5.15 6.65
C GLY A 155 21.10 -5.36 5.47
N ALA A 156 20.87 -6.62 5.08
CA ALA A 156 19.93 -6.97 4.02
C ALA A 156 18.49 -6.68 4.43
N VAL A 157 18.11 -7.07 5.66
CA VAL A 157 16.77 -6.78 6.23
C VAL A 157 16.52 -5.28 6.26
N TYR A 158 17.45 -4.49 6.80
CA TYR A 158 17.31 -3.04 6.87
C TYR A 158 17.17 -2.38 5.48
N LYS A 159 18.00 -2.78 4.51
CA LYS A 159 17.92 -2.26 3.13
C LYS A 159 16.60 -2.63 2.47
N LEU A 160 16.13 -3.86 2.66
CA LEU A 160 14.85 -4.33 2.13
C LEU A 160 13.69 -3.54 2.74
N SER A 161 13.61 -3.47 4.07
CA SER A 161 12.57 -2.72 4.78
C SER A 161 12.55 -1.25 4.34
N LYS A 162 13.71 -0.60 4.24
CA LYS A 162 13.81 0.78 3.76
C LYS A 162 13.30 0.94 2.32
N SER A 163 13.63 0.00 1.44
CA SER A 163 13.19 0.03 0.03
C SER A 163 11.69 -0.18 -0.10
N VAL A 164 11.13 -1.12 0.66
CA VAL A 164 9.70 -1.41 0.70
C VAL A 164 8.93 -0.23 1.29
N SER A 165 9.35 0.34 2.42
CA SER A 165 8.72 1.52 3.01
C SER A 165 8.68 2.70 2.03
N LYS A 166 9.79 2.98 1.34
CA LYS A 166 9.84 4.04 0.32
C LYS A 166 8.89 3.76 -0.86
N LEU A 167 8.80 2.52 -1.31
CA LEU A 167 7.89 2.14 -2.39
C LEU A 167 6.43 2.33 -1.96
N ILE A 168 6.06 1.85 -0.78
CA ILE A 168 4.72 2.02 -0.19
C ILE A 168 4.39 3.50 -0.06
N GLN A 169 5.29 4.32 0.49
CA GLN A 169 5.09 5.76 0.64
C GLN A 169 4.81 6.43 -0.71
N LYS A 170 5.59 6.11 -1.76
CA LYS A 170 5.38 6.65 -3.11
C LYS A 170 4.01 6.27 -3.68
N ILE A 171 3.62 5.00 -3.53
CA ILE A 171 2.31 4.51 -4.00
C ILE A 171 1.18 5.25 -3.28
N LEU A 172 1.23 5.33 -1.95
CA LEU A 172 0.19 6.00 -1.15
C LEU A 172 0.08 7.50 -1.48
N MET A 173 1.21 8.19 -1.63
CA MET A 173 1.20 9.62 -2.03
C MET A 173 0.60 9.82 -3.42
N PHE A 174 0.86 8.91 -4.34
CA PHE A 174 0.32 8.96 -5.69
C PHE A 174 -1.20 8.73 -5.71
N LEU A 175 -1.69 7.77 -4.94
CA LEU A 175 -3.13 7.51 -4.77
C LEU A 175 -3.83 8.71 -4.11
N PHE A 176 -3.28 9.23 -3.03
CA PHE A 176 -3.76 10.44 -2.35
C PHE A 176 -3.91 11.61 -3.31
N PHE A 177 -2.89 11.84 -4.16
CA PHE A 177 -2.92 12.92 -5.14
C PHE A 177 -4.07 12.74 -6.13
N PHE A 178 -4.25 11.55 -6.69
CA PHE A 178 -5.33 11.29 -7.64
C PHE A 178 -6.72 11.38 -7.03
N GLU A 179 -6.89 10.89 -5.81
CA GLU A 179 -8.14 11.02 -5.05
C GLU A 179 -8.48 12.49 -4.80
N SER A 180 -7.49 13.29 -4.36
CA SER A 180 -7.63 14.73 -4.18
C SER A 180 -8.05 15.44 -5.48
N VAL A 181 -7.38 15.13 -6.59
CA VAL A 181 -7.73 15.66 -7.92
C VAL A 181 -9.15 15.21 -8.32
N GLY A 182 -9.53 13.97 -8.03
CA GLY A 182 -10.87 13.43 -8.29
C GLY A 182 -11.96 14.23 -7.56
N VAL A 183 -11.78 14.47 -6.25
CA VAL A 183 -12.69 15.29 -5.45
C VAL A 183 -12.77 16.73 -6.00
N GLY A 184 -11.63 17.32 -6.37
CA GLY A 184 -11.57 18.65 -6.98
C GLY A 184 -12.34 18.74 -8.30
N ILE A 185 -12.14 17.78 -9.21
CA ILE A 185 -12.84 17.71 -10.49
C ILE A 185 -14.35 17.56 -10.28
N LEU A 186 -14.77 16.65 -9.39
CA LEU A 186 -16.20 16.46 -9.11
C LEU A 186 -16.84 17.74 -8.58
N SER A 187 -16.16 18.43 -7.67
CA SER A 187 -16.61 19.70 -7.09
C SER A 187 -16.77 20.77 -8.17
N MET A 188 -15.77 20.94 -9.05
CA MET A 188 -15.85 21.87 -10.18
C MET A 188 -16.99 21.54 -11.15
N LEU A 189 -17.20 20.27 -11.48
CA LEU A 189 -18.28 19.83 -12.37
C LEU A 189 -19.69 20.12 -11.79
N ARG A 190 -19.80 20.29 -10.47
CA ARG A 190 -21.06 20.51 -9.75
C ARG A 190 -21.33 21.97 -9.40
N LEU A 191 -20.29 22.75 -9.11
CA LEU A 191 -20.39 24.20 -8.90
C LEU A 191 -20.72 24.95 -10.19
N ARG A 192 -20.33 24.40 -11.36
CA ARG A 192 -20.59 25.01 -12.68
C ARG A 192 -22.01 24.80 -13.22
N LYS A 193 -22.99 24.60 -12.34
CA LYS A 193 -24.41 24.56 -12.71
C LYS A 193 -24.96 25.97 -12.85
#